data_AF-A0A7G2C4S0-F1
#
_entry.id   AF-A0A7G2C4S0-F1
#
_cell.length_a   1.000
_cell.length_b   1.000
_cell.length_c   1.000
_cell.angle_alpha   90.00
_cell.angle_beta   90.00
_cell.angle_gamma   90.00
#
_symmetry.space_group_name_H-M   'P 1'
#
loop_
_entity.id
_entity.type
_entity.pdbx_description
1 polymer ?
#
loop_
_entity_poly.entity_id
_entity_poly.type
_entity_poly.pdbx_seq_one_letter_code
_entity_poly.pdbx_strand_id
1 'polypeptide(L)'
;MADTVPAAFFAQWSALQEENRQLQQKVNDLTNEKMDWLEERVTLQNKYDNLKKEHDELVEEHRDCVEEMTSINTRLKAELEAAQSDLVTLREAFAKEEEAVGELKAAKSLEEARTCLIEKFYNYASAEFNLCALWNYCAAYRFAWERFQDLLSLDNRCAFKATADLKNRIVGGKEREFFENVLAFLPGLESITGDPIYIPKSYVWHKKSGLPLRVVEACCKGFGASCRGKCFFEQSEFDVLESEGVDMDEYLSLLMPHLTVADTVDVGGTSLKSLEWCSAVPSTVSVLRIAGCRRLANCAPLLKMKGLKELQYDRGTNSSIKAVKSELVKKGVVMVNADKR
;
A
#
# COMPACT_ATOMS: atom_id res chain seq x y z
N MET A 1 25.86 102.17 122.61
CA MET A 1 25.03 101.17 121.91
C MET A 1 25.21 101.38 120.43
N ALA A 2 26.09 100.60 119.81
CA ALA A 2 26.27 100.51 118.37
C ALA A 2 26.72 99.07 118.12
N ASP A 3 25.73 98.20 117.88
CA ASP A 3 25.94 96.80 117.56
C ASP A 3 26.78 96.70 116.29
N THR A 4 28.06 96.38 116.49
CA THR A 4 29.02 96.20 115.41
C THR A 4 28.86 94.78 114.90
N VAL A 5 28.13 94.65 113.79
CA VAL A 5 28.01 93.38 113.06
C VAL A 5 29.41 92.86 112.76
N PRO A 6 29.77 91.61 113.14
CA PRO A 6 31.13 91.09 112.99
C PRO A 6 31.59 91.09 111.52
N ALA A 7 32.82 91.50 111.24
CA ALA A 7 33.41 91.49 109.89
C ALA A 7 33.32 90.11 109.18
N ALA A 8 33.27 89.02 109.96
CA ALA A 8 33.04 87.66 109.46
C ALA A 8 31.68 87.49 108.75
N PHE A 9 30.64 88.21 109.20
CA PHE A 9 29.31 88.19 108.58
C PHE A 9 29.33 88.83 107.19
N PHE A 10 30.04 89.96 107.02
CA PHE A 10 30.18 90.61 105.71
C PHE A 10 31.01 89.78 104.73
N ALA A 11 32.09 89.14 105.18
CA ALA A 11 32.87 88.23 104.34
C ALA A 11 32.03 87.02 103.87
N GLN A 12 31.23 86.44 104.77
CA GLN A 12 30.31 85.35 104.44
C GLN A 12 29.18 85.80 103.51
N TRP A 13 28.62 86.99 103.72
CA TRP A 13 27.60 87.58 102.84
C TRP A 13 28.13 87.86 101.44
N SER A 14 29.33 88.46 101.32
CA SER A 14 29.98 88.70 100.03
C SER A 14 30.32 87.41 99.29
N ALA A 15 30.79 86.37 99.99
CA ALA A 15 31.02 85.05 99.40
C ALA A 15 29.71 84.43 98.88
N LEU A 16 28.62 84.52 99.65
CA LEU A 16 27.29 84.02 99.26
C LEU A 16 26.71 84.80 98.07
N GLN A 17 26.98 86.11 98.00
CA GLN A 17 26.54 86.97 96.90
C GLN A 17 27.30 86.66 95.60
N GLU A 18 28.60 86.37 95.70
CA GLU A 18 29.42 85.94 94.57
C GLU A 18 29.03 84.52 94.11
N GLU A 19 28.76 83.60 95.03
CA GLU A 19 28.23 82.26 94.71
C GLU A 19 26.86 82.36 94.00
N ASN A 20 25.94 83.20 94.50
CA ASN A 20 24.67 83.46 93.81
C ASN A 20 24.87 84.01 92.40
N ARG A 21 25.83 84.91 92.19
CA ARG A 21 26.17 85.43 90.87
C ARG A 21 26.69 84.34 89.93
N GLN A 22 27.56 83.46 90.42
CA GLN A 22 28.07 82.32 89.66
C GLN A 22 26.99 81.29 89.35
N LEU A 23 26.12 80.99 90.31
CA LEU A 23 24.97 80.10 90.11
C LEU A 23 24.00 80.69 89.09
N GLN A 24 23.74 81.99 89.13
CA GLN A 24 22.85 82.64 88.17
C GLN A 24 23.45 82.67 86.75
N GLN A 25 24.76 82.87 86.63
CA GLN A 25 25.46 82.72 85.35
C GLN A 25 25.34 81.29 84.82
N LYS A 26 25.61 80.29 85.67
CA LYS A 26 25.50 78.87 85.30
C LYS A 26 24.07 78.48 84.89
N VAL A 27 23.06 79.02 85.57
CA VAL A 27 21.65 78.82 85.21
C VAL A 27 21.36 79.44 83.84
N ASN A 28 21.88 80.62 83.54
CA ASN A 28 21.72 81.25 82.23
C ASN A 28 22.43 80.44 81.13
N ASP A 29 23.67 79.99 81.37
CA ASP A 29 24.43 79.19 80.41
C ASP A 29 23.73 77.86 80.11
N LEU A 30 23.28 77.14 81.15
CA LEU A 30 22.51 75.91 80.99
C LEU A 30 21.14 76.13 80.32
N THR A 31 20.54 77.30 80.54
CA THR A 31 19.27 77.66 79.88
C THR A 31 19.48 77.90 78.39
N ASN A 32 20.56 78.59 78.01
CA ASN A 32 20.93 78.80 76.61
C ASN A 32 21.26 77.48 75.93
N GLU A 33 22.09 76.63 76.55
CA GLU A 33 22.42 75.31 76.01
C GLU A 33 21.16 74.46 75.83
N LYS A 34 20.24 74.46 76.80
CA LYS A 34 18.95 73.77 76.69
C LYS A 34 18.12 74.32 75.51
N MET A 35 18.14 75.62 75.26
CA MET A 35 17.46 76.20 74.10
C MET A 35 18.10 75.76 72.79
N ASP A 36 19.44 75.74 72.70
CA ASP A 36 20.17 75.24 71.53
C ASP A 36 19.84 73.76 71.26
N TRP A 37 19.84 72.91 72.30
CA TRP A 37 19.43 71.50 72.20
C TRP A 37 17.97 71.35 71.76
N LEU A 38 17.06 72.24 72.20
CA LEU A 38 15.66 72.22 71.78
C LEU A 38 15.51 72.61 70.31
N GLU A 39 16.25 73.62 69.85
CA GLU A 39 16.29 74.00 68.45
C GLU A 39 16.86 72.88 67.58
N GLU A 40 18.01 72.30 67.97
CA GLU A 40 18.60 71.16 67.26
C GLU A 40 17.62 69.99 67.19
N ARG A 41 16.96 69.65 68.30
CA ARG A 41 15.95 68.59 68.34
C ARG A 41 14.80 68.86 67.37
N VAL A 42 14.30 70.10 67.29
CA VAL A 42 13.24 70.47 66.33
C VAL A 42 13.76 70.35 64.89
N THR A 43 14.99 70.79 64.61
CA THR A 43 15.56 70.66 63.25
C THR A 43 15.77 69.21 62.82
N LEU A 44 16.24 68.35 63.74
CA LEU A 44 16.41 66.92 63.49
C LEU A 44 15.07 66.21 63.30
N GLN A 45 14.05 66.58 64.08
CA GLN A 45 12.70 66.06 63.92
C GLN A 45 12.14 66.40 62.53
N ASN A 46 12.25 67.66 62.11
CA ASN A 46 11.81 68.08 60.77
C ASN A 46 12.56 67.36 59.65
N LYS A 47 13.88 67.15 59.80
CA LYS A 47 14.68 66.37 58.84
C LYS A 47 14.22 64.90 58.79
N TYR A 48 13.97 64.30 59.95
CA TYR A 48 13.46 62.93 60.03
C TYR A 48 12.09 62.79 59.38
N ASP A 49 11.17 63.71 59.64
CA ASP A 49 9.82 63.70 59.08
C ASP A 49 9.85 63.90 57.55
N ASN A 50 10.71 64.79 57.04
CA ASN A 50 10.93 64.95 55.60
C ASN A 50 11.53 63.69 54.96
N LEU A 51 12.57 63.12 55.55
CA LEU A 51 13.21 61.91 55.02
C LEU A 51 12.26 60.71 55.04
N LYS A 52 11.42 60.61 56.07
CA LYS A 52 10.37 59.60 56.14
C LYS A 52 9.36 59.76 55.01
N LYS A 53 8.94 60.99 54.72
CA LYS A 53 8.03 61.28 53.60
C LYS A 53 8.66 60.91 52.25
N GLU A 54 9.91 61.31 52.00
CA GLU A 54 10.64 60.94 50.76
C GLU A 54 10.80 59.42 50.61
N HIS A 55 11.10 58.73 51.72
CA HIS A 55 11.18 57.28 51.74
C HIS A 55 9.83 56.63 51.40
N ASP A 56 8.73 57.12 51.98
CA ASP A 56 7.39 56.61 51.70
C ASP A 56 6.98 56.85 50.24
N GLU A 57 7.30 58.01 49.65
CA GLU A 57 7.08 58.31 48.22
C GLU A 57 7.89 57.36 47.32
N LEU A 58 9.17 57.13 47.62
CA LEU A 58 10.03 56.24 46.85
C LEU A 58 9.59 54.77 46.94
N VAL A 59 9.03 54.35 48.08
CA VAL A 59 8.47 53.00 48.25
C VAL A 59 7.22 52.80 47.38
N GLU A 60 6.36 53.80 47.28
CA GLU A 60 5.18 53.73 46.40
C GLU A 60 5.58 53.74 44.92
N GLU A 61 6.50 54.62 44.49
CA GLU A 61 7.03 54.60 43.11
C GLU A 61 7.68 53.25 42.75
N HIS A 62 8.42 52.66 43.69
CA HIS A 62 9.00 51.33 43.49
C HIS A 62 7.92 50.25 43.39
N ARG A 63 6.83 50.35 44.17
CA ARG A 63 5.70 49.41 44.07
C ARG A 63 5.05 49.50 42.69
N ASP A 64 4.73 50.71 42.23
CA ASP A 64 4.13 50.94 40.91
C ASP A 64 5.03 50.40 39.79
N CYS A 65 6.34 50.64 39.87
CA CYS A 65 7.31 50.11 38.91
C CYS A 65 7.35 48.58 38.87
N VAL A 66 7.29 47.92 40.04
CA VAL A 66 7.25 46.45 40.13
C VAL A 66 5.95 45.90 39.55
N GLU A 67 4.82 46.56 39.79
CA GLU A 67 3.52 46.17 39.24
C GLU A 67 3.48 46.29 37.70
N GLU A 68 3.98 47.40 37.15
CA GLU A 68 4.11 47.58 35.70
C GLU A 68 5.02 46.52 35.07
N MET A 69 6.18 46.26 35.68
CA MET A 69 7.11 45.24 35.19
C MET A 69 6.49 43.83 35.24
N THR A 70 5.71 43.52 36.26
CA THR A 70 4.99 42.25 36.39
C THR A 70 3.91 42.10 35.32
N SER A 71 3.16 43.17 35.04
CA SER A 71 2.16 43.22 33.97
C SER A 71 2.80 43.01 32.60
N ILE A 72 3.91 43.70 32.31
CA ILE A 72 4.65 43.55 31.06
C ILE A 72 5.18 42.12 30.90
N ASN A 73 5.79 41.55 31.95
CA ASN A 73 6.30 40.18 31.92
C ASN A 73 5.18 39.16 31.66
N THR A 74 4.01 39.37 32.25
CA THR A 74 2.84 38.50 32.04
C THR A 74 2.37 38.56 30.59
N ARG A 75 2.28 39.77 30.00
CA ARG A 75 1.92 39.96 28.59
C ARG A 75 2.94 39.32 27.65
N LEU A 76 4.23 39.58 27.85
CA LEU A 76 5.30 39.02 27.01
C LEU A 76 5.31 37.48 27.05
N LYS A 77 5.03 36.89 28.23
CA LYS A 77 4.92 35.43 28.35
C LYS A 77 3.74 34.88 27.55
N ALA A 78 2.57 35.52 27.63
CA ALA A 78 1.39 35.10 26.86
C ALA A 78 1.61 35.24 25.34
N GLU A 79 2.25 36.34 24.89
CA GLU A 79 2.60 36.54 23.48
C GLU A 79 3.60 35.50 22.98
N LEU A 80 4.58 35.12 23.82
CA LEU A 80 5.55 34.07 23.50
C LEU A 80 4.88 32.69 23.35
N GLU A 81 3.98 32.34 24.27
CA GLU A 81 3.22 31.09 24.21
C GLU A 81 2.32 31.02 22.97
N ALA A 82 1.65 32.13 22.63
CA ALA A 82 0.85 32.24 21.41
C ALA A 82 1.71 32.07 20.14
N ALA A 83 2.84 32.77 20.05
CA ALA A 83 3.76 32.66 18.92
C ALA A 83 4.33 31.24 18.78
N GLN A 84 4.61 30.55 19.89
CA GLN A 84 5.06 29.16 19.87
C GLN A 84 3.96 28.23 19.34
N SER A 85 2.71 28.42 19.74
CA SER A 85 1.55 27.67 19.23
C SER A 85 1.35 27.87 17.73
N ASP A 86 1.48 29.12 17.25
CA ASP A 86 1.38 29.44 15.82
C ASP A 86 2.49 28.77 15.01
N LEU A 87 3.73 28.76 15.52
CA LEU A 87 4.86 28.08 14.88
C LEU A 87 4.66 26.57 14.78
N VAL A 88 4.08 25.93 15.79
CA VAL A 88 3.74 24.49 15.74
C VAL A 88 2.70 24.25 14.64
N THR A 89 1.64 25.05 14.61
CA THR A 89 0.57 24.95 13.60
C THR A 89 1.12 25.13 12.18
N LEU A 90 2.01 26.12 11.99
CA LEU A 90 2.68 26.33 10.70
C LEU A 90 3.55 25.14 10.29
N ARG A 91 4.32 24.55 11.22
CA ARG A 91 5.14 23.36 10.94
C ARG A 91 4.29 22.16 10.50
N GLU A 92 3.17 21.93 11.16
CA GLU A 92 2.23 20.87 10.76
C GLU A 92 1.62 21.13 9.38
N ALA A 93 1.29 22.38 9.06
CA ALA A 93 0.80 22.75 7.74
C ALA A 93 1.86 22.53 6.65
N PHE A 94 3.11 22.95 6.89
CA PHE A 94 4.21 22.72 5.95
C PHE A 94 4.49 21.23 5.73
N ALA A 95 4.45 20.40 6.79
CA ALA A 95 4.65 18.96 6.64
C ALA A 95 3.57 18.31 5.75
N LYS A 96 2.30 18.71 5.92
CA LYS A 96 1.20 18.26 5.05
C LYS A 96 1.36 18.72 3.60
N GLU A 97 1.82 19.95 3.40
CA GLU A 97 2.07 20.49 2.06
C GLU A 97 3.22 19.74 1.37
N GLU A 98 4.31 19.45 2.08
CA GLU A 98 5.44 18.69 1.54
C GLU A 98 5.03 17.27 1.13
N GLU A 99 4.22 16.60 1.96
CA GLU A 99 3.64 15.29 1.64
C GLU A 99 2.78 15.35 0.37
N ALA A 100 1.85 16.30 0.27
CA ALA A 100 1.00 16.49 -0.89
C ALA A 100 1.80 16.80 -2.17
N VAL A 101 2.86 17.60 -2.06
CA VAL A 101 3.77 17.89 -3.18
C VAL A 101 4.53 16.63 -3.60
N GLY A 102 4.92 15.78 -2.64
CA GLY A 102 5.53 14.48 -2.90
C GLY A 102 4.61 13.55 -3.69
N GLU A 103 3.36 13.41 -3.26
CA GLU A 103 2.33 12.62 -3.94
C GLU A 103 2.05 13.13 -5.36
N LEU A 104 1.92 14.45 -5.52
CA LEU A 104 1.68 15.06 -6.83
C LEU A 104 2.85 14.81 -7.80
N LYS A 105 4.10 14.89 -7.32
CA LYS A 105 5.29 14.59 -8.13
C LYS A 105 5.33 13.12 -8.54
N ALA A 106 4.99 12.20 -7.63
CA ALA A 106 4.92 10.77 -7.94
C ALA A 106 3.84 10.46 -8.97
N ALA A 107 2.65 11.06 -8.83
CA ALA A 107 1.55 10.92 -9.79
C ALA A 107 1.92 11.46 -11.17
N LYS A 108 2.55 12.64 -11.23
CA LYS A 108 3.03 13.21 -12.49
C LYS A 108 4.07 12.33 -13.17
N SER A 109 5.04 11.82 -12.41
CA SER A 109 6.06 10.90 -12.94
C SER A 109 5.46 9.59 -13.46
N LEU A 110 4.43 9.07 -12.78
CA LEU A 110 3.70 7.88 -13.24
C LEU A 110 2.97 8.15 -14.57
N GLU A 111 2.34 9.32 -14.70
CA GLU A 111 1.62 9.72 -15.92
C GLU A 111 2.57 9.96 -17.11
N GLU A 112 3.73 10.57 -16.87
CA GLU A 112 4.80 10.70 -17.87
C GLU A 112 5.30 9.32 -18.34
N ALA A 113 5.48 8.37 -17.40
CA ALA A 113 5.82 6.99 -17.73
C ALA A 113 4.71 6.32 -18.57
N ARG A 114 3.44 6.52 -18.23
CA ARG A 114 2.29 6.00 -18.98
C ARG A 114 2.25 6.52 -20.40
N THR A 115 2.42 7.83 -20.58
CA THR A 115 2.48 8.44 -21.92
C THR A 115 3.63 7.85 -22.73
N CYS A 116 4.82 7.71 -22.13
CA CYS A 116 5.97 7.08 -22.79
C CYS A 116 5.71 5.62 -23.21
N LEU A 117 5.04 4.83 -22.36
CA LEU A 117 4.67 3.45 -22.69
C LEU A 117 3.66 3.38 -23.85
N ILE A 118 2.67 4.26 -23.86
CA ILE A 118 1.70 4.36 -24.96
C ILE A 118 2.42 4.72 -26.26
N GLU A 119 3.19 5.81 -26.28
CA GLU A 119 3.90 6.26 -27.47
C GLU A 119 4.82 5.20 -28.07
N LYS A 120 5.46 4.39 -27.20
CA LYS A 120 6.45 3.40 -27.62
C LYS A 120 5.86 2.06 -28.04
N PHE A 121 4.77 1.62 -27.41
CA PHE A 121 4.28 0.25 -27.56
C PHE A 121 2.86 0.14 -28.09
N TYR A 122 2.07 1.23 -28.08
CA TYR A 122 0.71 1.23 -28.59
C TYR A 122 0.68 1.54 -30.09
N ASN A 123 0.03 0.69 -30.86
CA ASN A 123 -0.21 0.94 -32.27
C ASN A 123 -1.59 1.58 -32.47
N TYR A 124 -1.64 2.88 -32.73
CA TYR A 124 -2.89 3.62 -32.95
C TYR A 124 -3.72 3.12 -34.14
N ALA A 125 -3.11 2.49 -35.15
CA ALA A 125 -3.82 2.00 -36.31
C ALA A 125 -4.62 0.72 -36.02
N SER A 126 -4.08 -0.17 -35.18
CA SER A 126 -4.77 -1.39 -34.74
C SER A 126 -5.49 -1.22 -33.40
N ALA A 127 -5.14 -0.18 -32.64
CA ALA A 127 -5.53 0.00 -31.24
C ALA A 127 -5.09 -1.16 -30.32
N GLU A 128 -3.88 -1.66 -30.56
CA GLU A 128 -3.28 -2.78 -29.82
C GLU A 128 -1.87 -2.44 -29.34
N PHE A 129 -1.48 -2.92 -28.15
CA PHE A 129 -0.10 -2.87 -27.68
C PHE A 129 0.77 -3.99 -28.26
N ASN A 130 2.07 -3.74 -28.38
CA ASN A 130 3.04 -4.84 -28.43
C ASN A 130 3.25 -5.41 -27.01
N LEU A 131 2.34 -6.29 -26.57
CA LEU A 131 2.31 -6.80 -25.18
C LEU A 131 3.62 -7.42 -24.71
N CYS A 132 4.29 -8.19 -25.56
CA CYS A 132 5.57 -8.81 -25.18
C CYS A 132 6.67 -7.75 -25.00
N ALA A 133 6.74 -6.75 -25.88
CA ALA A 133 7.72 -5.67 -25.76
C ALA A 133 7.43 -4.78 -24.54
N LEU A 134 6.15 -4.48 -24.30
CA LEU A 134 5.69 -3.74 -23.13
C LEU A 134 6.06 -4.47 -21.82
N TRP A 135 5.73 -5.76 -21.72
CA TRP A 135 6.09 -6.60 -20.56
C TRP A 135 7.60 -6.62 -20.31
N ASN A 136 8.39 -6.87 -21.36
CA ASN A 136 9.84 -6.93 -21.25
C ASN A 136 10.45 -5.59 -20.82
N TYR A 137 9.88 -4.48 -21.30
CA TYR A 137 10.29 -3.15 -20.89
C TYR A 137 9.98 -2.93 -19.41
N CYS A 138 8.76 -3.23 -18.95
CA CYS A 138 8.42 -3.13 -17.53
C CYS A 138 9.35 -3.98 -16.65
N ALA A 139 9.65 -5.22 -17.07
CA ALA A 139 10.58 -6.10 -16.35
C ALA A 139 12.01 -5.53 -16.30
N ALA A 140 12.52 -5.01 -17.42
CA ALA A 140 13.88 -4.46 -17.50
C ALA A 140 14.09 -3.23 -16.62
N TYR A 141 13.07 -2.36 -16.53
CA TYR A 141 13.11 -1.13 -15.73
C TYR A 141 12.51 -1.31 -14.32
N ARG A 142 12.17 -2.55 -13.93
CA ARG A 142 11.58 -2.91 -12.63
C ARG A 142 10.31 -2.11 -12.31
N PHE A 143 9.52 -1.83 -13.33
CA PHE A 143 8.21 -1.24 -13.15
C PHE A 143 7.26 -2.27 -12.53
N ALA A 144 6.60 -1.88 -11.45
CA ALA A 144 5.51 -2.65 -10.86
C ALA A 144 4.35 -2.70 -11.86
N TRP A 145 4.09 -3.89 -12.42
CA TRP A 145 3.13 -4.07 -13.51
C TRP A 145 1.71 -3.64 -13.12
N GLU A 146 1.36 -3.81 -11.86
CA GLU A 146 0.07 -3.46 -11.27
C GLU A 146 -0.28 -1.98 -11.50
N ARG A 147 0.72 -1.11 -11.59
CA ARG A 147 0.53 0.33 -11.82
C ARG A 147 0.16 0.68 -13.27
N PHE A 148 0.23 -0.28 -14.19
CA PHE A 148 0.01 -0.08 -15.62
C PHE A 148 -1.09 -0.98 -16.19
N GLN A 149 -1.78 -1.75 -15.34
CA GLN A 149 -2.84 -2.66 -15.78
C GLN A 149 -3.98 -1.92 -16.48
N ASP A 150 -4.30 -0.70 -16.04
CA ASP A 150 -5.34 0.12 -16.65
C ASP A 150 -4.96 0.61 -18.07
N LEU A 151 -3.67 0.62 -18.44
CA LEU A 151 -3.28 0.87 -19.84
C LEU A 151 -3.85 -0.20 -20.78
N LEU A 152 -4.00 -1.44 -20.31
CA LEU A 152 -4.57 -2.54 -21.09
C LEU A 152 -6.06 -2.31 -21.43
N SER A 153 -6.73 -1.38 -20.75
CA SER A 153 -8.09 -0.98 -21.13
C SER A 153 -8.16 -0.31 -22.51
N LEU A 154 -7.04 0.25 -22.99
CA LEU A 154 -6.92 0.82 -24.33
C LEU A 154 -6.73 -0.26 -25.40
N ASP A 155 -6.35 -1.49 -25.00
CA ASP A 155 -6.11 -2.58 -25.92
C ASP A 155 -7.42 -3.24 -26.35
N ASN A 156 -7.74 -3.14 -27.65
CA ASN A 156 -9.01 -3.62 -28.19
C ASN A 156 -8.93 -5.04 -28.78
N ARG A 157 -7.82 -5.77 -28.61
CA ARG A 157 -7.66 -7.08 -29.25
C ARG A 157 -8.72 -8.06 -28.77
N CYS A 158 -9.34 -8.76 -29.71
CA CYS A 158 -10.25 -9.87 -29.40
C CYS A 158 -9.55 -11.23 -29.38
N ALA A 159 -8.38 -11.35 -29.99
CA ALA A 159 -7.62 -12.60 -30.04
C ALA A 159 -6.13 -12.35 -29.76
N PHE A 160 -5.52 -13.23 -28.97
CA PHE A 160 -4.07 -13.25 -28.75
C PHE A 160 -3.46 -14.46 -29.43
N LYS A 161 -2.48 -14.25 -30.31
CA LYS A 161 -1.77 -15.34 -30.99
C LYS A 161 -0.52 -15.76 -30.21
N ALA A 162 -0.65 -16.84 -29.42
CA ALA A 162 0.44 -17.46 -28.70
C ALA A 162 1.26 -18.38 -29.62
N THR A 163 2.50 -17.99 -29.90
CA THR A 163 3.42 -18.72 -30.76
C THR A 163 4.35 -19.60 -29.93
N ALA A 164 4.89 -20.67 -30.51
CA ALA A 164 5.81 -21.59 -29.82
C ALA A 164 7.05 -20.89 -29.21
N ASP A 165 7.46 -19.77 -29.80
CA ASP A 165 8.58 -18.94 -29.36
C ASP A 165 8.21 -17.89 -28.30
N LEU A 166 6.95 -17.81 -27.85
CA LEU A 166 6.50 -16.82 -26.87
C LEU A 166 7.33 -16.89 -25.58
N LYS A 167 7.68 -18.10 -25.11
CA LYS A 167 8.58 -18.30 -23.96
C LYS A 167 9.95 -17.62 -24.16
N ASN A 168 10.47 -17.59 -25.38
CA ASN A 168 11.75 -16.95 -25.71
C ASN A 168 11.60 -15.44 -25.88
N ARG A 169 10.41 -14.97 -26.26
CA ARG A 169 10.08 -13.56 -26.42
C ARG A 169 9.81 -12.85 -25.09
N ILE A 170 9.47 -13.59 -24.03
CA ILE A 170 9.24 -13.04 -22.69
C ILE A 170 10.52 -13.15 -21.85
N VAL A 171 11.02 -12.02 -21.34
CA VAL A 171 12.23 -11.97 -20.52
C VAL A 171 12.07 -12.89 -19.29
N GLY A 172 13.09 -13.74 -19.07
CA GLY A 172 13.11 -14.70 -17.97
C GLY A 172 12.20 -15.92 -18.14
N GLY A 173 11.55 -16.08 -19.31
CA GLY A 173 10.66 -17.22 -19.56
C GLY A 173 9.44 -17.24 -18.63
N LYS A 174 9.08 -16.10 -18.05
CA LYS A 174 7.96 -15.90 -17.10
C LYS A 174 6.61 -15.88 -17.82
N GLU A 175 6.38 -16.90 -18.63
CA GLU A 175 5.17 -17.05 -19.44
C GLU A 175 3.91 -17.02 -18.56
N ARG A 176 3.91 -17.80 -17.47
CA ARG A 176 2.79 -17.82 -16.53
C ARG A 176 2.42 -16.43 -16.02
N GLU A 177 3.41 -15.67 -15.55
CA GLU A 177 3.20 -14.30 -15.04
C GLU A 177 2.67 -13.37 -16.14
N PHE A 178 3.10 -13.55 -17.39
CA PHE A 178 2.59 -12.77 -18.52
C PHE A 178 1.10 -13.03 -18.77
N PHE A 179 0.65 -14.30 -18.74
CA PHE A 179 -0.78 -14.59 -18.91
C PHE A 179 -1.62 -14.08 -17.73
N GLU A 180 -1.12 -14.28 -16.51
CA GLU A 180 -1.72 -13.81 -15.25
C GLU A 180 -1.92 -12.30 -15.21
N ASN A 181 -0.89 -11.55 -15.60
CA ASN A 181 -0.86 -10.11 -15.37
C ASN A 181 -1.23 -9.30 -16.62
N VAL A 182 -1.03 -9.86 -17.82
CA VAL A 182 -1.30 -9.15 -19.07
C VAL A 182 -2.62 -9.62 -19.67
N LEU A 183 -2.73 -10.89 -20.03
CA LEU A 183 -3.89 -11.36 -20.79
C LEU A 183 -5.19 -11.38 -19.98
N ALA A 184 -5.11 -11.64 -18.67
CA ALA A 184 -6.29 -11.62 -17.79
C ALA A 184 -6.93 -10.22 -17.67
N PHE A 185 -6.19 -9.15 -17.96
CA PHE A 185 -6.64 -7.76 -17.84
C PHE A 185 -7.05 -7.13 -19.18
N LEU A 186 -7.01 -7.89 -20.29
CA LEU A 186 -7.48 -7.41 -21.58
C LEU A 186 -9.02 -7.49 -21.62
N PRO A 187 -9.75 -6.35 -21.63
CA PRO A 187 -11.21 -6.36 -21.50
C PRO A 187 -11.91 -7.03 -22.69
N GLY A 188 -11.33 -6.88 -23.89
CA GLY A 188 -11.84 -7.41 -25.14
C GLY A 188 -11.37 -8.82 -25.48
N LEU A 189 -10.48 -9.45 -24.69
CA LEU A 189 -9.93 -10.75 -25.07
C LEU A 189 -11.00 -11.84 -25.06
N GLU A 190 -11.24 -12.42 -26.23
CA GLU A 190 -12.19 -13.49 -26.44
C GLU A 190 -11.51 -14.83 -26.68
N SER A 191 -10.30 -14.87 -27.24
CA SER A 191 -9.62 -16.14 -27.57
C SER A 191 -8.10 -16.05 -27.52
N ILE A 192 -7.45 -17.19 -27.24
CA ILE A 192 -6.03 -17.40 -27.45
C ILE A 192 -5.88 -18.41 -28.59
N THR A 193 -5.10 -18.06 -29.60
CA THR A 193 -4.89 -18.88 -30.81
C THR A 193 -3.41 -19.18 -30.97
N GLY A 194 -3.06 -20.15 -31.82
CA GLY A 194 -1.66 -20.45 -32.15
C GLY A 194 -1.27 -21.89 -31.82
N ASP A 195 -0.19 -22.07 -31.06
CA ASP A 195 0.33 -23.41 -30.76
C ASP A 195 -0.66 -24.21 -29.87
N PRO A 196 -1.01 -25.46 -30.23
CA PRO A 196 -1.92 -26.31 -29.47
C PRO A 196 -1.60 -26.43 -27.97
N ILE A 197 -0.31 -26.38 -27.59
CA ILE A 197 0.13 -26.48 -26.18
C ILE A 197 -0.49 -25.39 -25.30
N TYR A 198 -0.96 -24.28 -25.88
CA TYR A 198 -1.61 -23.20 -25.13
C TYR A 198 -3.04 -23.51 -24.71
N ILE A 199 -3.70 -24.50 -25.28
CA ILE A 199 -5.04 -24.89 -24.86
C ILE A 199 -5.04 -25.49 -23.44
N PRO A 200 -4.26 -26.55 -23.13
CA PRO A 200 -4.18 -27.05 -21.76
C PRO A 200 -3.62 -26.00 -20.79
N LYS A 201 -2.63 -25.19 -21.22
CA LYS A 201 -2.11 -24.09 -20.39
C LYS A 201 -3.17 -23.03 -20.07
N SER A 202 -4.01 -22.65 -21.05
CA SER A 202 -5.08 -21.68 -20.83
C SER A 202 -6.09 -22.17 -19.79
N TYR A 203 -6.37 -23.47 -19.76
CA TYR A 203 -7.23 -24.07 -18.73
C TYR A 203 -6.56 -24.05 -17.35
N VAL A 204 -5.26 -24.37 -17.27
CA VAL A 204 -4.48 -24.24 -16.02
C VAL A 204 -4.56 -22.81 -15.49
N TRP A 205 -4.36 -21.81 -16.36
CA TRP A 205 -4.45 -20.39 -15.97
C TRP A 205 -5.87 -19.98 -15.61
N HIS A 206 -6.91 -20.51 -16.26
CA HIS A 206 -8.28 -20.28 -15.80
C HIS A 206 -8.46 -20.75 -14.35
N LYS A 207 -7.94 -21.93 -14.01
CA LYS A 207 -8.05 -22.50 -12.66
C LYS A 207 -7.23 -21.77 -11.61
N LYS A 208 -6.05 -21.26 -11.97
CA LYS A 208 -5.07 -20.72 -11.01
C LYS A 208 -4.96 -19.21 -10.99
N SER A 209 -5.36 -18.56 -12.08
CA SER A 209 -4.90 -17.21 -12.43
C SER A 209 -6.03 -16.27 -12.82
N GLY A 210 -7.28 -16.73 -12.82
CA GLY A 210 -8.44 -15.92 -13.12
C GLY A 210 -8.66 -15.62 -14.61
N LEU A 211 -7.95 -16.30 -15.53
CA LEU A 211 -8.24 -16.19 -16.96
C LEU A 211 -9.72 -16.52 -17.19
N PRO A 212 -10.52 -15.66 -17.85
CA PRO A 212 -11.95 -15.90 -17.98
C PRO A 212 -12.26 -17.22 -18.70
N LEU A 213 -13.21 -18.02 -18.19
CA LEU A 213 -13.57 -19.31 -18.78
C LEU A 213 -13.94 -19.19 -20.26
N ARG A 214 -14.65 -18.12 -20.63
CA ARG A 214 -15.02 -17.81 -22.02
C ARG A 214 -13.81 -17.79 -22.98
N VAL A 215 -12.64 -17.37 -22.51
CA VAL A 215 -11.41 -17.34 -23.32
C VAL A 215 -10.94 -18.76 -23.58
N VAL A 216 -10.93 -19.62 -22.56
CA VAL A 216 -10.58 -21.05 -22.69
C VAL A 216 -11.55 -21.77 -23.63
N GLU A 217 -12.85 -21.57 -23.44
CA GLU A 217 -13.89 -22.16 -24.30
C GLU A 217 -13.72 -21.74 -25.78
N ALA A 218 -13.37 -20.48 -26.03
CA ALA A 218 -13.11 -20.00 -27.37
C ALA A 218 -11.86 -20.62 -28.00
N CYS A 219 -10.80 -20.85 -27.22
CA CYS A 219 -9.63 -21.62 -27.68
C CYS A 219 -10.05 -23.01 -28.16
N CYS A 220 -10.96 -23.66 -27.42
CA CYS A 220 -11.46 -25.00 -27.74
C CYS A 220 -12.32 -25.03 -29.02
N LYS A 221 -13.10 -23.98 -29.33
CA LYS A 221 -13.97 -23.95 -30.52
C LYS A 221 -13.21 -24.06 -31.85
N GLY A 222 -11.97 -23.55 -31.90
CA GLY A 222 -11.11 -23.66 -33.08
C GLY A 222 -10.36 -25.00 -33.17
N PHE A 223 -10.42 -25.83 -32.13
CA PHE A 223 -9.62 -27.03 -32.04
C PHE A 223 -10.14 -28.12 -32.99
N GLY A 224 -9.22 -28.70 -33.78
CA GLY A 224 -9.53 -29.68 -34.82
C GLY A 224 -9.98 -29.11 -36.18
N ALA A 225 -10.35 -27.82 -36.26
CA ALA A 225 -10.70 -27.18 -37.54
C ALA A 225 -9.50 -27.15 -38.51
N SER A 226 -8.30 -26.86 -38.00
CA SER A 226 -7.06 -26.88 -38.77
C SER A 226 -6.64 -28.29 -39.22
N CYS A 227 -7.09 -29.33 -38.53
CA CYS A 227 -6.66 -30.71 -38.71
C CYS A 227 -7.68 -31.57 -39.48
N ARG A 228 -8.49 -30.95 -40.34
CA ARG A 228 -9.52 -31.61 -41.16
C ARG A 228 -10.49 -32.46 -40.33
N GLY A 229 -10.95 -31.91 -39.20
CA GLY A 229 -11.91 -32.58 -38.31
C GLY A 229 -11.28 -33.57 -37.33
N LYS A 230 -9.95 -33.63 -37.23
CA LYS A 230 -9.27 -34.50 -36.27
C LYS A 230 -8.74 -33.70 -35.09
N CYS A 231 -9.05 -34.18 -33.90
CA CYS A 231 -8.63 -33.61 -32.62
C CYS A 231 -7.62 -34.58 -32.01
N PHE A 232 -6.37 -34.17 -31.87
CA PHE A 232 -5.28 -34.99 -31.36
C PHE A 232 -4.81 -34.45 -30.02
N PHE A 233 -4.65 -35.33 -29.05
CA PHE A 233 -4.05 -35.02 -27.77
C PHE A 233 -2.71 -35.72 -27.64
N GLU A 234 -1.68 -34.96 -27.31
CA GLU A 234 -0.33 -35.47 -27.07
C GLU A 234 -0.07 -35.71 -25.58
N GLN A 235 0.84 -36.63 -25.27
CA GLN A 235 1.26 -36.84 -23.87
C GLN A 235 1.81 -35.57 -23.22
N SER A 236 2.49 -34.73 -24.01
CA SER A 236 3.04 -33.44 -23.56
C SER A 236 1.97 -32.49 -22.99
N GLU A 237 0.76 -32.50 -23.55
CA GLU A 237 -0.37 -31.71 -23.05
C GLU A 237 -0.86 -32.23 -21.71
N PHE A 238 -0.87 -33.55 -21.52
CA PHE A 238 -1.29 -34.17 -20.27
C PHE A 238 -0.23 -34.02 -19.17
N ASP A 239 1.05 -34.04 -19.54
CA ASP A 239 2.16 -33.75 -18.63
C ASP A 239 2.04 -32.32 -18.06
N VAL A 240 1.63 -31.34 -18.86
CA VAL A 240 1.35 -29.97 -18.39
C VAL A 240 0.26 -29.97 -17.33
N LEU A 241 -0.87 -30.63 -17.58
CA LEU A 241 -1.98 -30.70 -16.62
C LEU A 241 -1.57 -31.41 -15.33
N GLU A 242 -0.90 -32.57 -15.42
CA GLU A 242 -0.47 -33.35 -14.25
C GLU A 242 0.59 -32.59 -13.43
N SER A 243 1.53 -31.91 -14.07
CA SER A 243 2.54 -31.07 -13.39
C SER A 243 1.92 -29.91 -12.61
N GLU A 244 0.76 -29.44 -13.05
CA GLU A 244 0.01 -28.36 -12.43
C GLU A 244 -1.08 -28.89 -11.48
N GLY A 245 -1.19 -30.21 -11.28
CA GLY A 245 -2.18 -30.83 -10.40
C GLY A 245 -3.62 -30.67 -10.88
N VAL A 246 -3.82 -30.48 -12.19
CA VAL A 246 -5.13 -30.34 -12.82
C VAL A 246 -5.66 -31.72 -13.23
N ASP A 247 -6.93 -32.00 -12.92
CA ASP A 247 -7.56 -33.26 -13.27
C ASP A 247 -7.86 -33.33 -14.78
N MET A 248 -7.46 -34.44 -15.41
CA MET A 248 -7.60 -34.62 -16.86
C MET A 248 -9.06 -34.85 -17.26
N ASP A 249 -9.85 -35.56 -16.44
CA ASP A 249 -11.26 -35.79 -16.76
C ASP A 249 -12.04 -34.49 -16.69
N GLU A 250 -11.72 -33.62 -15.73
CA GLU A 250 -12.28 -32.28 -15.62
C GLU A 250 -11.95 -31.43 -16.85
N TYR A 251 -10.67 -31.38 -17.26
CA TYR A 251 -10.22 -30.66 -18.46
C TYR A 251 -10.94 -31.15 -19.72
N LEU A 252 -10.95 -32.46 -19.96
CA LEU A 252 -11.58 -33.04 -21.14
C LEU A 252 -13.09 -32.82 -21.09
N SER A 253 -13.74 -32.95 -19.94
CA SER A 253 -15.18 -32.69 -19.80
C SER A 253 -15.56 -31.26 -20.15
N LEU A 254 -14.69 -30.28 -19.86
CA LEU A 254 -14.88 -28.90 -20.29
C LEU A 254 -14.68 -28.76 -21.81
N LEU A 255 -13.62 -29.36 -22.34
CA LEU A 255 -13.21 -29.15 -23.74
C LEU A 255 -14.14 -29.86 -24.74
N MET A 256 -14.62 -31.07 -24.42
CA MET A 256 -15.37 -31.91 -25.35
C MET A 256 -16.62 -31.23 -25.97
N PRO A 257 -17.50 -30.56 -25.20
CA PRO A 257 -18.68 -29.90 -25.76
C PRO A 257 -18.38 -28.86 -26.84
N HIS A 258 -17.16 -28.32 -26.88
CA HIS A 258 -16.75 -27.29 -27.82
C HIS A 258 -16.12 -27.83 -29.11
N LEU A 259 -15.93 -29.15 -29.25
CA LEU A 259 -15.40 -29.81 -30.45
C LEU A 259 -16.46 -29.94 -31.56
N THR A 260 -17.00 -28.80 -32.03
CA THR A 260 -18.12 -28.78 -32.98
C THR A 260 -17.76 -29.23 -34.39
N VAL A 261 -16.46 -29.15 -34.76
CA VAL A 261 -15.96 -29.48 -36.11
C VAL A 261 -15.27 -30.85 -36.15
N ALA A 262 -14.95 -31.44 -35.00
CA ALA A 262 -14.20 -32.69 -34.96
C ALA A 262 -15.10 -33.92 -35.21
N ASP A 263 -14.66 -34.81 -36.09
CA ASP A 263 -15.23 -36.15 -36.30
C ASP A 263 -14.43 -37.26 -35.61
N THR A 264 -13.17 -36.95 -35.27
CA THR A 264 -12.21 -37.88 -34.69
C THR A 264 -11.57 -37.25 -33.47
N VAL A 265 -11.59 -37.97 -32.35
CA VAL A 265 -10.80 -37.66 -31.15
C VAL A 265 -9.75 -38.74 -30.96
N ASP A 266 -8.50 -38.33 -30.87
CA ASP A 266 -7.34 -39.20 -30.67
C ASP A 266 -6.65 -38.83 -29.37
N VAL A 267 -6.80 -39.69 -28.36
CA VAL A 267 -6.09 -39.60 -27.09
C VAL A 267 -5.07 -40.73 -26.97
N GLY A 268 -4.73 -41.39 -28.09
CA GLY A 268 -3.84 -42.54 -28.12
C GLY A 268 -2.43 -42.21 -27.65
N GLY A 269 -1.75 -43.20 -27.07
CA GLY A 269 -0.39 -43.05 -26.56
C GLY A 269 -0.26 -42.18 -25.31
N THR A 270 -1.38 -41.76 -24.71
CA THR A 270 -1.38 -40.91 -23.52
C THR A 270 -1.50 -41.70 -22.20
N SER A 271 -1.23 -41.04 -21.09
CA SER A 271 -1.33 -41.53 -19.72
C SER A 271 -2.75 -41.46 -19.13
N LEU A 272 -3.76 -41.36 -19.99
CA LEU A 272 -5.17 -41.23 -19.61
C LEU A 272 -5.60 -42.37 -18.67
N LYS A 273 -6.23 -42.01 -17.54
CA LYS A 273 -6.64 -42.96 -16.49
C LYS A 273 -8.12 -43.34 -16.58
N SER A 274 -8.93 -42.48 -17.18
CA SER A 274 -10.39 -42.56 -17.17
C SER A 274 -11.00 -42.04 -18.47
N LEU A 275 -12.26 -42.41 -18.69
CA LEU A 275 -13.05 -42.05 -19.87
C LEU A 275 -14.38 -41.39 -19.46
N GLU A 276 -14.54 -40.92 -18.22
CA GLU A 276 -15.83 -40.39 -17.76
C GLU A 276 -16.31 -39.15 -18.56
N TRP A 277 -15.39 -38.42 -19.19
CA TRP A 277 -15.67 -37.32 -20.11
C TRP A 277 -16.37 -37.76 -21.41
N CYS A 278 -16.44 -39.07 -21.73
CA CYS A 278 -17.08 -39.59 -22.93
C CYS A 278 -18.57 -39.19 -23.07
N SER A 279 -19.27 -38.92 -21.96
CA SER A 279 -20.66 -38.46 -22.01
C SER A 279 -20.81 -37.03 -22.53
N ALA A 280 -19.76 -36.20 -22.41
CA ALA A 280 -19.71 -34.82 -22.87
C ALA A 280 -19.31 -34.70 -24.35
N VAL A 281 -18.91 -35.81 -24.99
CA VAL A 281 -18.47 -35.81 -26.38
C VAL A 281 -19.65 -35.55 -27.33
N PRO A 282 -19.55 -34.55 -28.23
CA PRO A 282 -20.57 -34.26 -29.22
C PRO A 282 -20.85 -35.45 -30.14
N SER A 283 -22.08 -35.58 -30.63
CA SER A 283 -22.45 -36.65 -31.57
C SER A 283 -21.79 -36.54 -32.95
N THR A 284 -21.13 -35.41 -33.24
CA THR A 284 -20.31 -35.21 -34.44
C THR A 284 -19.06 -36.09 -34.41
N VAL A 285 -18.52 -36.37 -33.23
CA VAL A 285 -17.37 -37.25 -33.06
C VAL A 285 -17.81 -38.69 -33.24
N SER A 286 -17.34 -39.30 -34.32
CA SER A 286 -17.68 -40.66 -34.71
C SER A 286 -16.52 -41.63 -34.59
N VAL A 287 -15.28 -41.13 -34.50
CA VAL A 287 -14.10 -41.96 -34.30
C VAL A 287 -13.43 -41.58 -32.97
N LEU A 288 -13.20 -42.56 -32.11
CA LEU A 288 -12.38 -42.39 -30.92
C LEU A 288 -11.16 -43.32 -31.01
N ARG A 289 -9.98 -42.80 -30.69
CA ARG A 289 -8.74 -43.58 -30.66
C ARG A 289 -8.13 -43.54 -29.26
N ILE A 290 -7.95 -44.72 -28.69
CA ILE A 290 -7.42 -44.97 -27.34
C ILE A 290 -6.29 -46.01 -27.36
N ALA A 291 -5.72 -46.28 -28.54
CA ALA A 291 -4.59 -47.18 -28.70
C ALA A 291 -3.40 -46.64 -27.88
N GLY A 292 -2.72 -47.50 -27.12
CA GLY A 292 -1.56 -47.12 -26.31
C GLY A 292 -1.90 -46.52 -24.94
N CYS A 293 -3.18 -46.28 -24.60
CA CYS A 293 -3.60 -45.77 -23.30
C CYS A 293 -3.56 -46.87 -22.21
N ARG A 294 -2.37 -47.21 -21.73
CA ARG A 294 -2.15 -48.35 -20.80
C ARG A 294 -2.68 -48.14 -19.38
N ARG A 295 -2.93 -46.89 -18.99
CA ARG A 295 -3.37 -46.52 -17.62
C ARG A 295 -4.89 -46.45 -17.46
N LEU A 296 -5.64 -46.64 -18.54
CA LEU A 296 -7.11 -46.62 -18.48
C LEU A 296 -7.59 -47.69 -17.51
N ALA A 297 -8.42 -47.32 -16.53
CA ALA A 297 -8.94 -48.25 -15.54
C ALA A 297 -10.23 -48.95 -16.02
N ASN A 298 -11.08 -48.23 -16.75
CA ASN A 298 -12.41 -48.69 -17.14
C ASN A 298 -12.81 -48.17 -18.52
N CYS A 299 -13.41 -49.04 -19.34
CA CYS A 299 -13.91 -48.71 -20.68
C CYS A 299 -15.45 -48.58 -20.75
N ALA A 300 -16.19 -48.80 -19.66
CA ALA A 300 -17.65 -48.65 -19.61
C ALA A 300 -18.17 -47.27 -20.08
N PRO A 301 -17.48 -46.14 -19.80
CA PRO A 301 -17.96 -44.83 -20.24
C PRO A 301 -18.09 -44.67 -21.76
N LEU A 302 -17.39 -45.47 -22.57
CA LEU A 302 -17.53 -45.47 -24.03
C LEU A 302 -18.97 -45.72 -24.49
N LEU A 303 -19.73 -46.49 -23.71
CA LEU A 303 -21.13 -46.79 -24.00
C LEU A 303 -22.04 -45.56 -23.89
N LYS A 304 -21.59 -44.48 -23.23
CA LYS A 304 -22.31 -43.22 -23.07
C LYS A 304 -22.16 -42.32 -24.31
N MET A 305 -21.20 -42.57 -25.20
CA MET A 305 -20.99 -41.78 -26.41
C MET A 305 -22.13 -42.03 -27.42
N LYS A 306 -22.81 -40.97 -27.84
CA LYS A 306 -23.95 -41.07 -28.78
C LYS A 306 -23.53 -41.17 -30.25
N GLY A 307 -22.43 -40.52 -30.63
CA GLY A 307 -21.97 -40.42 -32.02
C GLY A 307 -20.99 -41.49 -32.47
N LEU A 308 -20.47 -42.32 -31.55
CA LEU A 308 -19.37 -43.23 -31.80
C LEU A 308 -19.74 -44.29 -32.85
N LYS A 309 -18.94 -44.39 -33.92
CA LYS A 309 -19.06 -45.35 -35.02
C LYS A 309 -17.81 -46.21 -35.19
N GLU A 310 -16.64 -45.70 -34.82
CA GLU A 310 -15.39 -46.43 -34.87
C GLU A 310 -14.60 -46.22 -33.58
N LEU A 311 -14.10 -47.31 -33.00
CA LEU A 311 -13.19 -47.28 -31.86
C LEU A 311 -11.88 -47.96 -32.23
N GLN A 312 -10.78 -47.20 -32.22
CA GLN A 312 -9.43 -47.73 -32.41
C GLN A 312 -8.78 -48.00 -31.06
N TYR A 313 -8.30 -49.23 -30.87
CA TYR A 313 -7.65 -49.72 -29.65
C TYR A 313 -6.51 -50.67 -30.03
N ASP A 314 -5.65 -51.03 -29.08
CA ASP A 314 -4.57 -51.98 -29.30
C ASP A 314 -4.47 -52.98 -28.13
N ARG A 315 -3.44 -53.84 -28.15
CA ARG A 315 -3.14 -54.75 -27.03
C ARG A 315 -2.76 -54.03 -25.73
N GLY A 316 -2.35 -52.77 -25.81
CA GLY A 316 -2.01 -51.93 -24.66
C GLY A 316 -3.23 -51.34 -23.95
N THR A 317 -4.38 -51.24 -24.63
CA THR A 317 -5.64 -50.80 -24.02
C THR A 317 -6.13 -51.80 -22.96
N ASN A 318 -6.68 -51.29 -21.85
CA ASN A 318 -7.13 -52.12 -20.72
C ASN A 318 -8.06 -53.26 -21.13
N SER A 319 -7.90 -54.42 -20.50
CA SER A 319 -8.72 -55.62 -20.68
C SER A 319 -10.23 -55.39 -20.51
N SER A 320 -10.66 -54.36 -19.77
CA SER A 320 -12.05 -53.93 -19.65
C SER A 320 -12.71 -53.64 -21.00
N ILE A 321 -11.93 -53.34 -22.04
CA ILE A 321 -12.46 -53.19 -23.40
C ILE A 321 -13.18 -54.45 -23.88
N LYS A 322 -12.72 -55.64 -23.44
CA LYS A 322 -13.35 -56.93 -23.78
C LYS A 322 -14.76 -57.03 -23.21
N ALA A 323 -14.98 -56.49 -22.01
CA ALA A 323 -16.28 -56.52 -21.35
C ALA A 323 -17.33 -55.66 -22.08
N VAL A 324 -16.91 -54.51 -22.63
CA VAL A 324 -17.82 -53.58 -23.33
C VAL A 324 -17.92 -53.83 -24.84
N LYS A 325 -17.03 -54.66 -25.41
CA LYS A 325 -16.94 -54.89 -26.85
C LYS A 325 -18.24 -55.38 -27.47
N SER A 326 -18.91 -56.34 -26.84
CA SER A 326 -20.15 -56.92 -27.38
C SER A 326 -21.28 -55.88 -27.42
N GLU A 327 -21.35 -55.01 -26.42
CA GLU A 327 -22.34 -53.92 -26.36
C GLU A 327 -22.05 -52.81 -27.37
N LEU A 328 -20.78 -52.42 -27.53
CA LEU A 328 -20.37 -51.46 -28.56
C LEU A 328 -20.71 -51.97 -29.98
N VAL A 329 -20.43 -53.24 -30.27
CA VAL A 329 -20.77 -53.86 -31.57
C VAL A 329 -22.29 -53.91 -31.78
N LYS A 330 -23.08 -54.21 -30.73
CA LYS A 330 -24.55 -54.15 -30.80
C LYS A 330 -25.07 -52.74 -31.10
N LYS A 331 -24.35 -51.69 -30.66
CA LYS A 331 -24.64 -50.28 -31.00
C LYS A 331 -24.14 -49.87 -32.40
N GLY A 332 -23.56 -50.79 -33.17
CA GLY A 332 -23.05 -50.53 -34.51
C GLY A 332 -21.63 -49.94 -34.55
N VAL A 333 -20.89 -49.97 -33.44
CA VAL A 333 -19.50 -49.47 -33.40
C VAL A 333 -18.54 -50.49 -34.02
N VAL A 334 -17.76 -50.05 -35.00
CA VAL A 334 -16.68 -50.81 -35.62
C VAL A 334 -15.45 -50.79 -34.71
N MET A 335 -15.02 -51.99 -34.29
CA MET A 335 -13.87 -52.17 -33.41
C MET A 335 -12.61 -52.42 -34.24
N VAL A 336 -11.70 -51.45 -34.31
CA VAL A 336 -10.47 -51.54 -35.10
C VAL A 336 -9.28 -51.77 -34.17
N ASN A 337 -8.53 -52.86 -34.40
CA ASN A 337 -7.30 -53.12 -33.69
C ASN A 337 -6.12 -52.49 -34.43
N ALA A 338 -5.45 -51.51 -33.81
CA ALA A 338 -4.33 -50.77 -34.39
C ALA A 338 -3.08 -51.62 -34.62
N ASP A 339 -2.90 -52.72 -33.88
CA ASP A 339 -1.75 -53.65 -34.05
C ASP A 339 -1.82 -54.48 -35.34
N LYS A 340 -2.94 -54.42 -36.09
CA LYS A 340 -3.20 -55.24 -37.27
C LYS A 340 -3.20 -54.45 -38.59
N ARG A 341 -2.81 -53.18 -38.56
CA ARG A 341 -2.75 -52.32 -39.75
C ARG A 341 -1.38 -52.33 -40.40
#